data_AF-A0A7Y9MCM7-F1
#
_entry.id   AF-A0A7Y9MCM7-F1
#
_cell.length_a   1.000
_cell.length_b   1.000
_cell.length_c   1.000
_cell.angle_alpha   90.00
_cell.angle_beta   90.00
_cell.angle_gamma   90.00
#
_symmetry.space_group_name_H-M   'P 1'
#
loop_
_entity.id
_entity.type
_entity.pdbx_description
1 polymer ?
#
loop_
_entity_poly.entity_id
_entity_poly.type
_entity_poly.pdbx_seq_one_letter_code
_entity_poly.pdbx_strand_id
1 'polypeptide(L)'
;MPAPTLTPELAEQLSRVSTSHDRSVVYAPCLVRLKSGEVLPRVYLVEESTFLEYWGEEQRRPVLDPNEIESIEESPMRMPAALATQIYNAHESGMGYFIFTVRLRNGSSVPFLTGNAVDFPDWPEGIQPSDAVAVEPHVGREHFQTAEGGQRSAKYVWCLYSHDLLTTVT
;
A
#
# COMPACT_ATOMS: atom_id res chain seq x y z
N MET A 1 10.81 -9.34 18.89
CA MET A 1 11.98 -8.47 18.65
C MET A 1 11.46 -7.30 17.86
N PRO A 2 11.85 -6.06 18.19
CA PRO A 2 11.43 -4.89 17.42
C PRO A 2 11.95 -5.00 15.99
N ALA A 3 11.25 -4.35 15.06
CA ALA A 3 11.65 -4.27 13.67
C ALA A 3 13.03 -3.60 13.52
N PRO A 4 13.85 -3.99 12.54
CA PRO A 4 15.12 -3.33 12.26
C PRO A 4 14.92 -1.86 11.85
N THR A 5 15.92 -1.02 12.16
CA THR A 5 16.02 0.34 11.61
C THR A 5 16.50 0.30 10.17
N LEU A 6 15.97 1.18 9.32
CA LEU A 6 16.50 1.38 7.95
C LEU A 6 17.92 1.96 7.99
N THR A 7 18.77 1.59 7.04
CA THR A 7 20.04 2.30 6.84
C THR A 7 19.76 3.75 6.38
N PRO A 8 20.69 4.70 6.57
CA PRO A 8 20.53 6.07 6.10
C PRO A 8 20.19 6.16 4.61
N GLU A 9 20.81 5.30 3.78
CA GLU A 9 20.57 5.25 2.34
C GLU A 9 19.13 4.79 2.02
N LEU A 10 18.63 3.76 2.70
CA LEU A 10 17.26 3.28 2.52
C LEU A 10 16.23 4.30 3.05
N ALA A 11 16.53 4.98 4.15
CA ALA A 11 15.69 6.06 4.67
C ALA A 11 15.62 7.24 3.68
N GLU A 12 16.74 7.60 3.04
CA GLU A 12 16.76 8.63 2.00
C GLU A 12 15.92 8.20 0.78
N GLN A 13 16.06 6.96 0.31
CA GLN A 13 15.26 6.43 -0.80
C GLN A 13 13.76 6.43 -0.46
N LEU A 14 13.39 5.97 0.74
CA LEU A 14 12.02 5.95 1.22
C LEU A 14 11.41 7.36 1.26
N SER A 15 12.18 8.39 1.63
CA SER A 15 11.71 9.78 1.67
C SER A 15 11.25 10.33 0.32
N ARG A 16 11.66 9.69 -0.78
CA ARG A 16 11.30 10.06 -2.16
C ARG A 16 10.03 9.36 -2.65
N VAL A 17 9.54 8.36 -1.91
CA VAL A 17 8.28 7.67 -2.20
C VAL A 17 7.14 8.44 -1.58
N SER A 18 6.09 8.71 -2.37
CA SER A 18 4.88 9.37 -1.91
C SER A 18 4.18 8.46 -0.89
N THR A 19 3.81 8.99 0.27
CA THR A 19 3.13 8.18 1.30
C THR A 19 1.62 8.14 1.09
N SER A 20 1.00 7.09 1.62
CA SER A 20 -0.44 6.94 1.76
C SER A 20 -0.81 7.03 3.23
N HIS A 21 -1.97 7.63 3.50
CA HIS A 21 -2.43 7.98 4.84
C HIS A 21 -3.78 7.33 5.06
N ASP A 22 -3.84 6.38 6.01
CA ASP A 22 -5.09 5.81 6.50
C ASP A 22 -5.21 6.11 7.99
N ARG A 23 -6.02 7.12 8.31
CA ARG A 23 -6.18 7.66 9.67
C ARG A 23 -4.83 8.09 10.27
N SER A 24 -4.37 7.41 11.32
CA SER A 24 -3.08 7.66 11.97
C SER A 24 -1.92 6.92 11.33
N VAL A 25 -2.19 5.97 10.43
CA VAL A 25 -1.14 5.17 9.80
C VAL A 25 -0.66 5.81 8.52
N VAL A 26 0.66 6.01 8.46
CA VAL A 26 1.36 6.43 7.25
C VAL A 26 2.21 5.28 6.75
N TYR A 27 2.05 4.93 5.48
CA TYR A 27 2.87 3.90 4.84
C TYR A 27 3.27 4.32 3.44
N ALA A 28 4.35 3.72 2.94
CA ALA A 28 4.92 3.97 1.62
C ALA A 28 4.71 2.74 0.73
N PRO A 29 3.74 2.78 -0.20
CA PRO A 29 3.60 1.76 -1.22
C PRO A 29 4.72 1.93 -2.25
N CYS A 30 5.58 0.93 -2.38
CA CYS A 30 6.81 1.01 -3.14
C CYS A 30 7.16 -0.30 -3.83
N LEU A 31 8.14 -0.19 -4.72
CA LEU A 31 8.90 -1.30 -5.25
C LEU A 31 10.17 -1.44 -4.43
N VAL A 32 10.53 -2.68 -4.13
CA VAL A 32 11.75 -3.01 -3.41
C VAL A 32 12.58 -3.97 -4.25
N ARG A 33 13.89 -3.73 -4.30
CA ARG A 33 14.87 -4.72 -4.76
C ARG A 33 15.56 -5.31 -3.54
N LEU A 34 15.64 -6.64 -3.49
CA LEU A 34 16.34 -7.36 -2.44
C LEU A 34 17.81 -7.55 -2.80
N LYS A 35 18.67 -7.74 -1.80
CA LYS A 35 20.09 -8.09 -1.97
C LYS A 35 20.31 -9.40 -2.74
N SER A 36 19.29 -10.26 -2.82
CA SER A 36 19.27 -11.46 -3.66
C SER A 36 19.12 -11.15 -5.16
N GLY A 37 18.76 -9.93 -5.52
CA GLY A 37 18.37 -9.50 -6.87
C GLY A 37 16.87 -9.62 -7.17
N GLU A 38 16.07 -10.23 -6.28
CA GLU A 38 14.63 -10.30 -6.43
C GLU A 38 13.98 -8.91 -6.38
N VAL A 39 12.94 -8.70 -7.18
CA VAL A 39 12.19 -7.45 -7.23
C VAL A 39 10.76 -7.69 -6.76
N LEU A 40 10.38 -7.00 -5.70
CA LEU A 40 9.05 -7.02 -5.12
C LEU A 40 8.32 -5.72 -5.49
N PRO A 41 7.41 -5.73 -6.48
CA PRO A 41 6.79 -4.50 -6.98
C PRO A 41 5.67 -3.95 -6.07
N ARG A 42 5.29 -4.66 -5.01
CA ARG A 42 4.13 -4.35 -4.16
C ARG A 42 4.49 -4.54 -2.69
N VAL A 43 5.27 -3.61 -2.16
CA VAL A 43 5.65 -3.58 -0.74
C VAL A 43 5.06 -2.35 -0.09
N TYR A 44 4.54 -2.50 1.12
CA TYR A 44 4.21 -1.38 1.99
C TYR A 44 5.27 -1.28 3.08
N LEU A 45 6.08 -0.21 3.04
CA LEU A 45 6.96 0.14 4.15
C LEU A 45 6.19 0.99 5.16
N VAL A 46 6.29 0.65 6.43
CA VAL A 46 5.54 1.31 7.52
C VAL A 46 6.32 1.22 8.82
N GLU A 47 6.21 2.25 9.65
CA GLU A 47 6.80 2.23 10.98
C GLU A 47 6.11 1.18 11.85
N GLU A 48 6.88 0.32 12.52
CA GLU A 48 6.36 -0.75 13.37
C GLU A 48 5.43 -0.22 14.46
N SER A 49 5.79 0.89 15.12
CA SER A 49 5.01 1.44 16.24
C SER A 49 3.59 1.81 15.80
N THR A 50 3.47 2.53 14.67
CA THR A 50 2.19 3.00 14.14
C THR A 50 1.38 1.83 13.56
N PHE A 51 2.05 0.86 12.95
CA PHE A 51 1.41 -0.37 12.48
C PHE A 51 0.77 -1.15 13.64
N LEU A 52 1.53 -1.36 14.72
CA LEU A 52 1.08 -2.12 15.89
C LEU A 52 -0.02 -1.40 16.67
N GLU A 53 0.06 -0.07 16.79
CA GLU A 53 -0.99 0.73 17.43
C GLU A 53 -2.34 0.58 16.71
N TYR A 54 -2.33 0.53 15.37
CA TYR A 54 -3.56 0.50 14.59
C TYR A 54 -4.10 -0.91 14.31
N TRP A 55 -3.24 -1.87 13.96
CA TRP A 55 -3.65 -3.22 13.55
C TRP A 55 -3.36 -4.32 14.57
N GLY A 56 -2.60 -4.04 15.64
CA GLY A 56 -2.23 -4.99 16.68
C GLY A 56 -1.17 -6.03 16.26
N GLU A 57 -0.73 -6.84 17.23
CA GLU A 57 0.34 -7.85 17.05
C GLU A 57 -0.13 -9.11 16.30
N GLU A 58 -1.44 -9.38 16.24
CA GLU A 58 -1.99 -10.63 15.71
C GLU A 58 -1.92 -10.73 14.17
N GLN A 59 -1.58 -9.65 13.46
CA GLN A 59 -1.40 -9.66 12.01
C GLN A 59 0.03 -10.01 11.59
N ARG A 60 0.61 -11.08 12.15
CA ARG A 60 1.86 -11.71 11.68
C ARG A 60 1.68 -12.33 10.28
N ARG A 61 1.47 -11.45 9.30
CA ARG A 61 1.64 -11.71 7.87
C ARG A 61 3.14 -11.96 7.61
N PRO A 62 3.53 -12.59 6.49
CA PRO A 62 4.93 -12.55 6.08
C PRO A 62 5.36 -11.08 5.97
N VAL A 63 6.29 -10.68 6.84
CA VAL A 63 6.91 -9.36 6.84
C VAL A 63 8.28 -9.52 6.19
N LEU A 64 8.56 -8.69 5.19
CA LEU A 64 9.89 -8.58 4.60
C LEU A 64 10.84 -8.00 5.65
N ASP A 65 12.01 -8.63 5.85
CA ASP A 65 13.04 -8.07 6.72
C ASP A 65 13.70 -6.87 6.02
N PRO A 66 13.68 -5.66 6.62
CA PRO A 66 14.36 -4.49 6.06
C PRO A 66 15.84 -4.72 5.74
N ASN A 67 16.51 -5.63 6.44
CA ASN A 67 17.92 -5.96 6.19
C ASN A 67 18.15 -6.69 4.87
N GLU A 68 17.12 -7.27 4.26
CA GLU A 68 17.20 -7.92 2.95
C GLU A 68 17.09 -6.93 1.80
N ILE A 69 16.70 -5.69 2.07
CA ILE A 69 16.49 -4.65 1.06
C ILE A 69 17.83 -4.09 0.57
N GLU A 70 17.95 -4.00 -0.75
CA GLU A 70 19.04 -3.31 -1.45
C GLU A 70 18.61 -1.90 -1.90
N SER A 71 17.40 -1.75 -2.45
CA SER A 71 16.87 -0.45 -2.86
C SER A 71 15.35 -0.34 -2.75
N ILE A 72 14.88 0.91 -2.60
CA ILE A 72 13.46 1.32 -2.53
C ILE A 72 13.20 2.35 -3.62
N GLU A 73 12.11 2.16 -4.38
CA GLU A 73 11.68 3.03 -5.48
C GLU A 73 10.15 3.17 -5.50
N GLU A 74 9.62 4.18 -6.19
CA GLU A 74 8.18 4.27 -6.48
C GLU A 74 7.74 3.05 -7.30
N SER A 75 6.60 2.45 -6.92
CA SER A 75 6.09 1.29 -7.66
C SER A 75 5.30 1.71 -8.89
N PRO A 76 5.63 1.18 -10.09
CA PRO A 76 4.81 1.40 -11.27
C PRO A 76 3.46 0.67 -11.19
N MET A 77 3.29 -0.24 -10.22
CA MET A 77 2.03 -0.98 -9.98
C MET A 77 1.08 -0.24 -9.03
N ARG A 78 1.54 0.87 -8.44
CA ARG A 78 0.76 1.68 -7.52
C ARG A 78 -0.28 2.50 -8.28
N MET A 79 -1.50 2.52 -7.78
CA MET A 79 -2.48 3.55 -8.17
C MET A 79 -1.89 4.95 -7.93
N PRO A 80 -2.19 5.96 -8.76
CA PRO A 80 -1.78 7.33 -8.49
C PRO A 80 -2.10 7.75 -7.05
N ALA A 81 -1.10 8.27 -6.32
CA ALA A 81 -1.20 8.55 -4.89
C ALA A 81 -2.40 9.44 -4.54
N ALA A 82 -2.68 10.47 -5.35
CA ALA A 82 -3.82 11.37 -5.16
C ALA A 82 -5.19 10.66 -5.25
N LEU A 83 -5.29 9.57 -6.00
CA LEU A 83 -6.51 8.75 -6.07
C LEU A 83 -6.63 7.84 -4.85
N ALA A 84 -5.52 7.23 -4.41
CA ALA A 84 -5.49 6.46 -3.16
C ALA A 84 -5.90 7.33 -1.95
N THR A 85 -5.37 8.56 -1.86
CA THR A 85 -5.76 9.54 -0.84
C THR A 85 -7.26 9.84 -0.83
N GLN A 86 -7.90 9.94 -2.00
CA GLN A 86 -9.35 10.15 -2.06
C GLN A 86 -10.14 8.97 -1.49
N ILE A 87 -9.67 7.75 -1.70
CA ILE A 87 -10.31 6.54 -1.15
C ILE A 87 -10.15 6.50 0.38
N TYR A 88 -8.93 6.72 0.90
CA TYR A 88 -8.69 6.72 2.35
C TYR A 88 -9.47 7.84 3.07
N ASN A 89 -9.56 9.04 2.46
CA ASN A 89 -10.34 10.15 3.01
C ASN A 89 -11.85 9.87 3.08
N ALA A 90 -12.36 8.95 2.25
CA ALA A 90 -13.74 8.50 2.33
C ALA A 90 -13.97 7.43 3.42
N HIS A 91 -12.91 6.97 4.08
CA HIS A 91 -12.91 5.88 5.05
C HIS A 91 -13.36 4.53 4.47
N GLU A 92 -13.23 3.47 5.29
CA GLU A 92 -13.62 2.12 4.92
C GLU A 92 -15.09 2.02 4.51
N SER A 93 -15.38 1.12 3.57
CA SER A 93 -16.76 0.79 3.16
C SER A 93 -17.45 -0.18 4.12
N GLY A 94 -16.70 -0.76 5.06
CA GLY A 94 -17.14 -1.67 6.11
C GLY A 94 -15.91 -2.24 6.83
N MET A 95 -16.12 -3.08 7.84
CA MET A 95 -15.04 -3.53 8.73
C MET A 95 -13.86 -4.16 7.97
N GLY A 96 -12.77 -3.41 7.80
CA GLY A 96 -11.51 -3.89 7.22
C GLY A 96 -11.46 -3.92 5.69
N TYR A 97 -12.39 -3.28 4.97
CA TYR A 97 -12.36 -3.25 3.50
C TYR A 97 -12.83 -1.93 2.88
N PHE A 98 -12.33 -1.66 1.68
CA PHE A 98 -12.72 -0.55 0.82
C PHE A 98 -13.41 -1.10 -0.42
N ILE A 99 -14.51 -0.46 -0.82
CA ILE A 99 -15.12 -0.59 -2.13
C ILE A 99 -14.97 0.75 -2.82
N PHE A 100 -14.51 0.73 -4.06
CA PHE A 100 -14.39 1.92 -4.90
C PHE A 100 -14.43 1.53 -6.36
N THR A 101 -14.82 2.48 -7.21
CA THR A 101 -14.76 2.32 -8.66
C THR A 101 -13.70 3.25 -9.23
N VAL A 102 -12.79 2.73 -10.04
CA VAL A 102 -11.81 3.53 -10.78
C VAL A 102 -12.36 3.84 -12.16
N ARG A 103 -12.32 5.10 -12.58
CA ARG A 103 -12.57 5.51 -13.97
C ARG A 103 -11.25 5.56 -14.72
N LEU A 104 -11.22 4.95 -15.89
CA LEU A 104 -10.05 4.86 -16.76
C LEU A 104 -10.10 5.90 -17.88
N ARG A 105 -8.94 6.22 -18.43
CA ARG A 105 -8.77 7.19 -19.52
C ARG A 105 -9.60 6.84 -20.76
N ASN A 106 -9.82 5.56 -21.04
CA ASN A 106 -10.65 5.08 -22.14
C ASN A 106 -12.17 5.22 -21.88
N GLY A 107 -12.57 5.77 -20.73
CA GLY A 107 -13.97 5.98 -20.34
C GLY A 107 -14.62 4.78 -19.65
N SER A 108 -13.95 3.63 -19.57
CA SER A 108 -14.44 2.48 -18.83
C SER A 108 -14.24 2.64 -17.32
N SER A 109 -15.00 1.85 -16.55
CA SER A 109 -14.95 1.85 -15.08
C SER A 109 -14.67 0.44 -14.57
N VAL A 110 -13.86 0.34 -13.51
CA VAL A 110 -13.49 -0.94 -12.89
C VAL A 110 -13.78 -0.88 -11.39
N PRO A 111 -14.69 -1.73 -10.88
CA PRO A 111 -14.96 -1.81 -9.45
C PRO A 111 -13.89 -2.64 -8.74
N PHE A 112 -13.44 -2.17 -7.58
CA PHE A 112 -12.48 -2.84 -6.70
C PHE A 112 -13.04 -3.02 -5.29
N LEU A 113 -12.69 -4.16 -4.68
CA LEU A 113 -12.83 -4.43 -3.26
C LEU A 113 -11.48 -4.88 -2.70
N THR A 114 -10.85 -4.02 -1.90
CA THR A 114 -9.56 -4.30 -1.29
C THR A 114 -9.68 -4.40 0.23
N GLY A 115 -8.82 -5.23 0.85
CA GLY A 115 -8.70 -5.32 2.30
C GLY A 115 -7.47 -4.54 2.79
N ASN A 116 -7.63 -3.85 3.93
CA ASN A 116 -6.65 -2.99 4.60
C ASN A 116 -6.11 -1.80 3.80
N ALA A 117 -5.55 -2.04 2.60
CA ALA A 117 -4.87 -1.03 1.80
C ALA A 117 -5.35 -1.07 0.35
N VAL A 118 -5.29 0.07 -0.34
CA VAL A 118 -5.93 0.32 -1.64
C VAL A 118 -4.93 0.59 -2.76
N ASP A 119 -3.65 0.80 -2.44
CA ASP A 119 -2.65 1.30 -3.39
C ASP A 119 -2.26 0.30 -4.48
N PHE A 120 -2.41 -1.00 -4.20
CA PHE A 120 -2.12 -2.09 -5.13
C PHE A 120 -3.38 -2.89 -5.47
N PRO A 121 -4.36 -2.29 -6.17
CA PRO A 121 -5.48 -3.06 -6.68
C PRO A 121 -4.98 -4.03 -7.76
N ASP A 122 -5.70 -5.14 -7.93
CA ASP A 122 -5.40 -6.14 -8.95
C ASP A 122 -5.96 -5.67 -10.29
N TRP A 123 -5.16 -4.86 -10.99
CA TRP A 123 -5.55 -4.29 -12.28
C TRP A 123 -5.87 -5.39 -13.29
N PRO A 124 -7.00 -5.31 -14.02
CA PRO A 124 -7.29 -6.28 -15.06
C PRO A 124 -6.21 -6.28 -16.15
N GLU A 125 -6.09 -7.40 -16.86
CA GLU A 125 -5.13 -7.54 -17.95
C GLU A 125 -5.25 -6.40 -18.97
N GLY A 126 -4.11 -5.81 -19.33
CA GLY A 126 -4.04 -4.71 -20.29
C GLY A 126 -4.34 -3.33 -19.71
N ILE A 127 -4.74 -3.20 -18.44
CA ILE A 127 -4.93 -1.91 -17.77
C ILE A 127 -3.70 -1.60 -16.92
N GLN A 128 -3.13 -0.40 -17.12
CA GLN A 128 -2.04 0.10 -16.30
C GLN A 128 -2.59 1.03 -15.20
N PRO A 129 -1.93 1.12 -14.02
CA PRO A 129 -2.35 2.06 -12.99
C PRO A 129 -2.39 3.52 -13.47
N SER A 130 -1.52 3.88 -14.42
CA SER A 130 -1.48 5.21 -15.07
C SER A 130 -2.70 5.54 -15.93
N ASP A 131 -3.55 4.54 -16.23
CA ASP A 131 -4.80 4.74 -16.96
C ASP A 131 -5.91 5.25 -16.03
N ALA A 132 -5.75 5.13 -14.71
CA ALA A 132 -6.69 5.66 -13.73
C ALA A 132 -6.70 7.19 -13.73
N VAL A 133 -7.88 7.78 -13.94
CA VAL A 133 -8.06 9.24 -13.99
C VAL A 133 -8.97 9.78 -12.89
N ALA A 134 -9.83 8.94 -12.31
CA ALA A 134 -10.67 9.31 -11.18
C ALA A 134 -11.05 8.07 -10.36
N VAL A 135 -11.51 8.30 -9.13
CA VAL A 135 -12.04 7.26 -8.23
C VAL A 135 -13.39 7.71 -7.66
N GLU A 136 -14.26 6.74 -7.43
CA GLU A 136 -15.56 6.91 -6.80
C GLU A 136 -15.60 5.99 -5.57
N PRO A 137 -15.28 6.52 -4.38
CA PRO A 137 -15.34 5.75 -3.14
C PRO A 137 -16.76 5.25 -2.86
N HIS A 138 -16.87 4.06 -2.29
CA HIS A 138 -18.11 3.38 -1.88
C HIS A 138 -19.06 3.01 -3.03
N VAL A 139 -18.65 3.19 -4.29
CA VAL A 139 -19.42 2.85 -5.49
C VAL A 139 -18.97 1.51 -6.07
N GLY A 140 -19.93 0.71 -6.57
CA GLY A 140 -19.69 -0.57 -7.23
C GLY A 140 -19.93 -1.80 -6.36
N ARG A 141 -20.61 -1.65 -5.21
CA ARG A 141 -20.86 -2.74 -4.24
C ARG A 141 -21.64 -3.91 -4.84
N GLU A 142 -22.58 -3.62 -5.73
CA GLU A 142 -23.38 -4.59 -6.46
C GLU A 142 -22.53 -5.61 -7.23
N HIS A 143 -21.32 -5.21 -7.65
CA HIS A 143 -20.41 -6.11 -8.35
C HIS A 143 -19.78 -7.17 -7.44
N PHE A 144 -19.87 -7.06 -6.11
CA PHE A 144 -19.23 -7.99 -5.17
C PHE A 144 -20.21 -8.94 -4.46
N GLN A 145 -21.45 -9.03 -4.96
CA GLN A 145 -22.49 -9.91 -4.42
C GLN A 145 -22.29 -11.38 -4.81
N THR A 146 -21.44 -11.66 -5.80
CA THR A 146 -21.08 -13.01 -6.24
C THR A 146 -19.57 -13.23 -6.09
N ALA A 147 -19.15 -14.49 -5.98
CA ALA A 147 -17.75 -14.84 -5.78
C ALA A 147 -16.83 -14.45 -6.97
N GLU A 148 -17.38 -14.32 -8.17
CA GLU A 148 -16.66 -14.00 -9.41
C GLU A 148 -16.61 -12.48 -9.70
N GLY A 149 -17.22 -11.68 -8.84
CA GLY A 149 -17.50 -10.29 -9.12
C GLY A 149 -16.42 -9.31 -8.65
N GLY A 150 -16.06 -8.39 -9.56
CA GLY A 150 -15.15 -7.26 -9.36
C GLY A 150 -13.68 -7.62 -9.09
N GLN A 151 -12.82 -6.62 -9.00
CA GLN A 151 -11.39 -6.80 -8.77
C GLN A 151 -11.02 -6.73 -7.29
N ARG A 152 -9.94 -7.41 -6.89
CA ARG A 152 -9.46 -7.45 -5.50
C ARG A 152 -8.17 -6.67 -5.34
N SER A 153 -7.53 -6.74 -4.17
CA SER A 153 -6.14 -6.31 -4.01
C SER A 153 -5.20 -7.37 -4.60
N ALA A 154 -4.17 -6.93 -5.32
CA ALA A 154 -3.08 -7.82 -5.70
C ALA A 154 -2.33 -8.28 -4.43
N LYS A 155 -1.59 -9.39 -4.52
CA LYS A 155 -0.72 -9.82 -3.41
C LYS A 155 0.36 -8.77 -3.16
N TYR A 156 0.50 -8.37 -1.90
CA TYR A 156 1.51 -7.42 -1.42
C TYR A 156 2.15 -7.94 -0.13
N VAL A 157 3.28 -7.34 0.24
CA VAL A 157 4.04 -7.69 1.45
C VAL A 157 4.20 -6.45 2.32
N TRP A 158 4.15 -6.62 3.64
CA TRP A 158 4.49 -5.55 4.59
C TRP A 158 5.98 -5.59 4.91
N CYS A 159 6.60 -4.44 5.08
CA CYS A 159 7.95 -4.29 5.60
C CYS A 159 7.89 -3.32 6.77
N LEU A 160 7.99 -3.84 7.99
CA LEU A 160 7.98 -3.02 9.19
C LEU A 160 9.40 -2.55 9.49
N TYR A 161 9.57 -1.27 9.80
CA TYR A 161 10.86 -0.73 10.25
C TYR A 161 10.68 0.05 11.56
N SER A 162 11.73 0.11 12.37
CA SER A 162 11.78 1.01 13.52
C SER A 162 12.35 2.35 13.11
N HIS A 163 11.79 3.44 13.64
CA HIS A 163 12.48 4.73 13.61
C HIS A 163 13.54 4.73 14.72
N ASP A 164 14.79 5.06 14.40
CA ASP A 164 15.77 5.31 15.45
C ASP A 164 15.32 6.56 16.22
N LEU A 165 14.83 6.36 17.43
CA LEU A 165 14.85 7.41 18.44
C LEU A 165 16.32 7.65 18.78
N LEU A 166 17.01 8.45 17.96
CA LEU A 166 18.21 9.12 18.42
C LEU A 166 17.78 9.98 19.60
N THR A 167 17.96 9.45 20.81
CA THR A 167 17.97 10.19 22.06
C THR A 167 19.00 11.30 21.86
N THR A 168 18.50 12.48 21.48
CA THR A 168 19.29 13.69 21.46
C THR A 168 19.45 14.07 22.93
N VAL A 169 20.45 13.48 23.57
CA VAL A 169 20.96 13.97 24.85
C VAL A 169 21.81 15.18 24.49
N THR A 170 21.19 16.36 24.52
CA THR A 170 21.87 17.63 24.75
C THR A 170 21.81 17.98 26.22
#